data_AF-A0A957KVC3-F1
#
_entry.id   AF-A0A957KVC3-F1
#
_cell.length_a   1.000
_cell.length_b   1.000
_cell.length_c   1.000
_cell.angle_alpha   90.00
_cell.angle_beta   90.00
_cell.angle_gamma   90.00
#
_symmetry.space_group_name_H-M   'P 1'
#
loop_
_entity.id
_entity.type
_entity.pdbx_description
1 polymer ?
#
loop_
_entity_poly.entity_id
_entity_poly.type
_entity_poly.pdbx_seq_one_letter_code
_entity_poly.pdbx_strand_id
1 'polypeptide(L)'
;HYNIRHSPRGWLAFDPKGLLGERTYDCANALCNPVLPGLVFDPARLLRNASILAESLDLELPRVLAFTYAYACLNASWWSGLGDAAILQWSLDVA
;
A
#
# COMPACT_ATOMS: atom_id res chain seq x y z
N HIS A 1 6.77 -2.27 -5.40
CA HIS A 1 8.17 -2.53 -5.00
C HIS A 1 8.55 -3.97 -5.30
N TYR A 2 9.82 -4.25 -5.64
CA TYR A 2 10.32 -5.56 -6.07
C TYR A 2 10.58 -6.55 -4.92
N ASN A 3 10.00 -6.32 -3.74
CA ASN A 3 10.30 -7.05 -2.50
C ASN A 3 9.50 -8.35 -2.34
N ILE A 4 8.77 -8.75 -3.37
CA ILE A 4 8.05 -10.02 -3.45
C ILE A 4 8.60 -10.81 -4.64
N ARG A 5 9.06 -12.04 -4.41
CA ARG A 5 9.62 -12.91 -5.45
C ARG A 5 9.03 -14.32 -5.39
N HIS A 6 8.76 -14.90 -6.56
CA HIS A 6 8.38 -16.29 -6.68
C HIS A 6 9.62 -17.21 -6.65
N SER A 7 9.52 -18.32 -5.92
CA SER A 7 10.58 -19.31 -5.73
C SER A 7 9.99 -20.73 -5.66
N PRO A 8 10.80 -21.80 -5.61
CA PRO A 8 10.30 -23.15 -5.35
C PRO A 8 9.54 -23.31 -4.02
N ARG A 9 9.70 -22.36 -3.07
CA ARG A 9 8.96 -22.31 -1.81
C ARG A 9 7.65 -21.49 -1.90
N GLY A 10 7.28 -21.05 -3.10
CA GLY A 10 6.17 -20.12 -3.33
C GLY A 10 6.61 -18.66 -3.34
N TRP A 11 5.64 -17.76 -3.10
CA TRP A 11 5.84 -16.32 -3.01
C TRP A 11 6.50 -15.94 -1.68
N LEU A 12 7.60 -15.20 -1.75
CA LEU A 12 8.37 -14.78 -0.58
C LEU A 12 8.53 -13.26 -0.54
N ALA A 13 8.28 -12.68 0.62
CA ALA A 13 8.67 -11.32 0.96
C ALA A 13 10.13 -11.28 1.45
N PHE A 14 10.88 -10.26 1.07
CA PHE A 14 12.27 -10.03 1.51
C PHE A 14 12.54 -8.54 1.74
N ASP A 15 13.74 -8.20 2.22
CA ASP A 15 14.14 -6.83 2.60
C ASP A 15 13.24 -6.19 3.70
N PRO A 16 13.11 -6.83 4.88
CA PRO A 16 12.36 -6.25 5.99
C PRO A 16 13.09 -5.03 6.57
N LYS A 17 12.35 -3.98 6.92
CA LYS A 17 12.91 -2.76 7.54
C LYS A 17 13.05 -2.82 9.06
N GLY A 18 12.46 -3.83 9.71
CA GLY A 18 12.62 -4.06 11.16
C GLY A 18 11.95 -2.99 12.06
N LEU A 19 10.92 -2.31 11.56
CA LEU A 19 10.20 -1.28 12.31
C LEU A 19 9.07 -1.89 13.14
N LEU A 20 8.88 -1.39 14.37
CA LEU A 20 7.74 -1.71 15.22
C LEU A 20 6.71 -0.58 15.10
N GLY A 21 5.46 -0.93 14.81
CA GLY A 21 4.40 0.06 14.62
C GLY A 21 3.03 -0.58 14.45
N GLU A 22 2.11 0.19 13.89
CA GLU A 22 0.75 -0.28 13.62
C GLU A 22 0.75 -1.40 12.58
N ARG A 23 0.11 -2.54 12.91
CA ARG A 23 0.05 -3.73 12.06
C ARG A 23 -0.62 -3.49 10.72
N THR A 24 -1.65 -2.66 10.66
CA THR A 24 -2.37 -2.38 9.40
C THR A 24 -1.59 -1.51 8.42
N TYR A 25 -0.52 -0.85 8.86
CA TYR A 25 0.30 0.01 7.99
C TYR A 25 1.02 -0.79 6.91
N ASP A 26 1.44 -2.03 7.20
CA ASP A 26 2.13 -2.90 6.24
C ASP A 26 1.26 -3.24 5.03
N CYS A 27 -0.07 -3.26 5.19
CA CYS A 27 -1.02 -3.49 4.10
C CYS A 27 -1.02 -2.37 3.07
N ALA A 28 -0.78 -1.12 3.50
CA ALA A 28 -0.89 0.06 2.64
C ALA A 28 0.09 -0.02 1.45
N ASN A 29 1.34 -0.44 1.73
CA ASN A 29 2.35 -0.63 0.70
C ASN A 29 1.91 -1.63 -0.38
N ALA A 30 1.25 -2.73 0.00
CA ALA A 30 0.77 -3.74 -0.94
C ALA A 30 -0.42 -3.25 -1.78
N LEU A 31 -1.29 -2.42 -1.20
CA LEU A 31 -2.47 -1.86 -1.88
C LEU A 31 -2.10 -0.75 -2.87
N CYS A 32 -1.13 0.09 -2.51
CA CYS A 32 -0.68 1.23 -3.34
C CYS A 32 0.41 0.87 -4.36
N ASN A 33 0.78 -0.41 -4.49
CA ASN A 33 1.76 -0.90 -5.47
C ASN A 33 1.18 -2.01 -6.38
N PRO A 34 1.77 -2.24 -7.57
CA PRO A 34 2.75 -1.37 -8.25
C PRO A 34 2.13 -0.05 -8.72
N VAL A 35 2.95 0.95 -9.07
CA VAL A 35 2.53 2.27 -9.59
C VAL A 35 1.93 2.12 -11.00
N LEU A 36 0.76 1.49 -11.07
CA LEU A 36 -0.01 1.25 -12.29
C LEU A 36 -1.41 1.86 -12.09
N PRO A 37 -1.72 3.01 -12.71
CA PRO A 37 -2.97 3.76 -12.47
C PRO A 37 -4.23 2.91 -12.59
N GLY A 38 -4.36 2.14 -13.67
CA GLY A 38 -5.54 1.30 -13.92
C GLY A 38 -5.73 0.16 -12.90
N LEU A 39 -4.75 -0.08 -12.04
CA LEU A 39 -4.79 -1.11 -11.01
C LEU A 39 -5.00 -0.49 -9.61
N VAL A 40 -4.26 0.57 -9.27
CA VAL A 40 -4.30 1.16 -7.93
C VAL A 40 -5.55 2.01 -7.73
N PHE A 41 -5.99 2.74 -8.76
CA PHE A 41 -7.16 3.62 -8.66
C PHE A 41 -8.50 2.91 -8.87
N ASP A 42 -8.51 1.60 -9.13
CA ASP A 42 -9.74 0.82 -9.18
C ASP A 42 -10.26 0.56 -7.76
N PRO A 43 -11.38 1.20 -7.34
CA PRO A 43 -11.88 1.05 -5.99
C PRO A 43 -12.36 -0.37 -5.70
N ALA A 44 -12.88 -1.09 -6.70
CA ALA A 44 -13.34 -2.46 -6.54
C ALA A 44 -12.15 -3.38 -6.25
N ARG A 45 -11.03 -3.19 -6.95
CA ARG A 45 -9.79 -3.90 -6.65
C ARG A 45 -9.25 -3.54 -5.25
N LEU A 46 -9.21 -2.26 -4.90
CA LEU A 46 -8.73 -1.80 -3.60
C LEU A 46 -9.49 -2.48 -2.47
N LEU A 47 -10.83 -2.39 -2.50
CA LEU A 47 -11.69 -2.98 -1.47
C LEU A 47 -11.56 -4.50 -1.41
N ARG A 48 -11.56 -5.18 -2.57
CA ARG A 48 -11.38 -6.64 -2.63
C ARG A 48 -10.06 -7.08 -1.98
N ASN A 49 -8.96 -6.43 -2.33
CA ASN A 49 -7.65 -6.80 -1.80
C ASN A 49 -7.49 -6.41 -0.33
N ALA A 50 -8.07 -5.29 0.10
CA ALA A 50 -8.10 -4.89 1.50
C ALA A 50 -8.86 -5.91 2.36
N SER A 51 -10.00 -6.42 1.88
CA SER A 51 -10.73 -7.51 2.55
C SER A 51 -9.91 -8.79 2.65
N ILE A 52 -9.24 -9.20 1.56
CA ILE A 52 -8.37 -10.40 1.58
C ILE A 52 -7.26 -10.24 2.63
N LEU A 53 -6.61 -9.07 2.69
CA LEU A 53 -5.55 -8.81 3.67
C LEU A 53 -6.10 -8.77 5.10
N ALA A 54 -7.25 -8.13 5.30
CA ALA A 54 -7.92 -8.05 6.60
C ALA A 54 -8.25 -9.43 7.14
N GLU A 55 -8.88 -10.28 6.32
CA GLU A 55 -9.23 -11.65 6.69
C GLU A 55 -7.99 -12.53 6.91
N SER A 56 -6.98 -12.43 6.03
CA SER A 56 -5.78 -13.29 6.11
C SER A 56 -4.87 -12.96 7.29
N LEU A 57 -4.90 -11.71 7.76
CA LEU A 57 -4.00 -11.21 8.81
C LEU A 57 -4.72 -11.00 10.16
N ASP A 58 -6.02 -11.32 10.22
CA ASP A 58 -6.89 -11.09 11.38
C ASP A 58 -6.85 -9.60 11.81
N LEU A 59 -7.23 -8.73 10.88
CA LEU A 59 -7.24 -7.27 11.02
C LEU A 59 -8.63 -6.72 10.71
N GLU A 60 -8.97 -5.60 11.36
CA GLU A 60 -10.18 -4.85 11.07
C GLU A 60 -10.08 -4.12 9.73
N LEU A 61 -10.94 -4.45 8.77
CA LEU A 61 -10.98 -3.82 7.45
C LEU A 61 -11.03 -2.27 7.50
N PRO A 62 -11.86 -1.64 8.34
CA PRO A 62 -11.88 -0.18 8.45
C PRO A 62 -10.51 0.41 8.85
N ARG A 63 -9.73 -0.30 9.66
CA ARG A 63 -8.40 0.14 10.11
C ARG A 63 -7.35 -0.03 9.01
N VAL A 64 -7.44 -1.09 8.21
CA VAL A 64 -6.63 -1.27 6.99
C VAL A 64 -6.86 -0.12 6.01
N LEU A 65 -8.11 0.23 5.74
CA LEU A 65 -8.44 1.36 4.85
C LEU A 65 -7.94 2.69 5.41
N ALA A 66 -8.14 2.96 6.71
CA ALA A 66 -7.69 4.20 7.34
C ALA A 66 -6.16 4.39 7.26
N PHE A 67 -5.38 3.33 7.49
CA PHE A 67 -3.93 3.41 7.36
C PHE A 67 -3.43 3.43 5.92
N THR A 68 -4.21 2.88 4.97
CA THR A 68 -3.94 3.04 3.54
C THR A 68 -4.10 4.49 3.11
N TYR A 69 -5.17 5.15 3.56
CA TYR A 69 -5.36 6.60 3.37
C TYR A 69 -4.22 7.41 4.00
N ALA A 70 -3.88 7.13 5.27
CA ALA A 70 -2.77 7.82 5.95
C ALA A 70 -1.44 7.66 5.21
N TYR A 71 -1.15 6.47 4.66
CA TYR A 71 0.02 6.23 3.83
C TYR A 71 -0.01 7.06 2.53
N ALA A 72 -1.16 7.14 1.85
CA ALA A 72 -1.31 7.95 0.65
C ALA A 72 -1.02 9.45 0.93
N CYS A 73 -1.56 9.98 2.02
CA CYS A 73 -1.28 11.34 2.49
C CYS A 73 0.21 11.54 2.83
N LEU A 74 0.83 10.58 3.53
CA LEU A 74 2.27 10.65 3.83
C LEU A 74 3.10 10.68 2.55
N ASN A 75 2.81 9.79 1.60
CA ASN A 75 3.51 9.74 0.33
C ASN A 75 3.35 11.07 -0.42
N ALA A 76 2.13 11.63 -0.51
CA ALA A 76 1.88 12.93 -1.10
C ALA A 76 2.71 14.05 -0.45
N SER A 77 2.75 14.08 0.90
CA SER A 77 3.50 15.09 1.64
C SER A 77 5.00 15.04 1.35
N TRP A 78 5.58 13.84 1.20
CA TRP A 78 6.98 13.65 0.90
C TRP A 78 7.36 14.23 -0.47
N TRP A 79 6.54 13.95 -1.49
CA TRP A 79 6.77 14.43 -2.85
C TRP A 79 6.48 15.93 -3.01
N SER A 80 5.55 16.47 -2.23
CA SER A 80 5.28 17.92 -2.22
C SER A 80 6.52 18.75 -1.87
N GLY A 81 7.38 18.26 -0.98
CA GLY A 81 8.61 18.94 -0.59
C GLY A 81 9.76 18.84 -1.61
N LEU A 82 9.66 17.89 -2.56
CA LEU A 82 10.69 17.64 -3.58
C LEU A 82 10.36 18.28 -4.94
N GLY A 83 9.14 18.82 -5.11
CA GLY A 83 8.72 19.51 -6.34
C GLY A 83 8.36 18.59 -7.50
N ASP A 84 8.18 17.28 -7.27
CA ASP A 84 7.76 16.35 -8.33
C ASP A 84 6.23 16.29 -8.42
N ALA A 85 5.68 17.07 -9.36
CA ALA A 85 4.24 17.22 -9.55
C ALA A 85 3.54 15.93 -9.99
N ALA A 86 4.23 15.03 -10.70
CA ALA A 86 3.61 13.80 -11.20
C ALA A 86 3.37 12.78 -10.08
N ILE A 87 4.34 12.63 -9.18
CA ILE A 87 4.21 11.70 -8.04
C ILE A 87 3.33 12.28 -6.94
N LEU A 88 3.31 13.60 -6.79
CA LEU A 88 2.33 14.28 -5.94
C LEU A 88 0.91 14.00 -6.40
N GLN A 89 0.59 14.22 -7.68
CA GLN A 89 -0.74 13.95 -8.21
C GLN A 89 -1.14 12.49 -8.06
N TRP A 90 -0.22 11.57 -8.35
CA TRP A 90 -0.42 10.13 -8.10
C TRP A 90 -0.84 9.84 -6.66
N SER A 91 -0.13 10.42 -5.69
CA SER A 91 -0.38 10.16 -4.28
C SER A 91 -1.71 10.74 -3.79
N LEU A 92 -2.14 11.86 -4.39
CA LEU A 92 -3.46 12.45 -4.14
C LEU A 92 -4.58 11.60 -4.75
N ASP A 93 -4.38 11.01 -5.92
CA ASP A 93 -5.40 10.15 -6.55
C ASP A 93 -5.60 8.81 -5.82
N VAL A 94 -4.63 8.38 -4.99
CA VAL A 94 -4.76 7.21 -4.09
C VAL A 94 -5.54 7.56 -2.81
N ALA A 95 -5.43 8.80 -2.33
CA ALA A 95 -6.02 9.26 -1.07
C ALA A 95 -7.51 9.56 -1.22
#